data_AF-A0A428QXB6-F1
#
_entry.id   AF-A0A428QXB6-F1
#
_cell.length_a   1.000
_cell.length_b   1.000
_cell.length_c   1.000
_cell.angle_alpha   90.00
_cell.angle_beta   90.00
_cell.angle_gamma   90.00
#
_symmetry.space_group_name_H-M   'P 1'
#
loop_
_entity.id
_entity.type
_entity.pdbx_description
1 polymer ?
#
loop_
_entity_poly.entity_id
_entity_poly.type
_entity_poly.pdbx_seq_one_letter_code
_entity_poly.pdbx_strand_id
1 'polypeptide(L)'
;MAYQGPITYMEVPFDQVDWTNDCVFPSDFEITKGAREPALKALARDLTLTRLDFLHRVKLDQQVEIQASDLRGVVLGKDKHRESREPMNYVLLITLSGEQSEGKEVYVRAGVAWLLEHNIASDGEEVEVY
;
A
#
# COMPACT_ATOMS: atom_id res chain seq x y z
N MET A 1 6.86 15.32 -1.56
CA MET A 1 8.04 15.54 -0.69
C MET A 1 8.68 14.19 -0.38
N ALA A 2 10.00 14.04 -0.50
CA ALA A 2 10.67 12.82 -0.05
C ALA A 2 10.67 12.80 1.49
N TYR A 3 9.94 11.84 2.08
CA TYR A 3 9.85 11.70 3.52
C TYR A 3 11.23 11.44 4.14
N GLN A 4 11.62 12.25 5.14
CA GLN A 4 12.84 12.00 5.91
C GLN A 4 12.51 11.02 7.04
N GLY A 5 13.12 9.83 6.99
CA GLY A 5 12.93 8.78 7.98
C GLY A 5 13.44 7.42 7.50
N PRO A 6 13.60 6.44 8.40
CA PRO A 6 13.86 5.07 8.00
C PRO A 6 12.66 4.54 7.21
N ILE A 7 12.92 3.97 6.03
CA ILE A 7 11.90 3.29 5.24
C ILE A 7 11.55 1.99 5.96
N THR A 8 10.25 1.73 6.18
CA THR A 8 9.82 0.45 6.72
C THR A 8 9.93 -0.62 5.65
N TYR A 9 10.45 -1.79 5.99
CA TYR A 9 10.51 -2.90 5.05
C TYR A 9 9.62 -4.04 5.52
N MET A 10 9.07 -4.76 4.56
CA MET A 10 8.28 -5.97 4.78
C MET A 10 9.04 -7.14 4.19
N GLU A 11 9.35 -8.13 5.04
CA GLU A 11 9.93 -9.39 4.58
C GLU A 11 8.79 -10.29 4.09
N VAL A 12 8.70 -10.49 2.78
CA VAL A 12 7.69 -11.33 2.13
C VAL A 12 8.36 -12.58 1.56
N PRO A 13 7.94 -13.80 1.97
CA PRO A 13 8.51 -15.04 1.46
C PRO A 13 8.05 -15.28 0.01
N PHE A 14 8.92 -15.00 -0.95
CA PHE A 14 8.54 -14.88 -2.37
C PHE A 14 7.83 -16.11 -2.96
N ASP A 15 8.22 -17.31 -2.55
CA ASP A 15 7.69 -18.58 -3.05
C ASP A 15 6.35 -18.99 -2.39
N GLN A 16 6.00 -18.35 -1.29
CA GLN A 16 4.84 -18.66 -0.46
C GLN A 16 3.68 -17.67 -0.64
N VAL A 17 3.79 -16.78 -1.62
CA VAL A 17 2.81 -15.72 -1.87
C VAL A 17 2.22 -15.86 -3.28
N ASP A 18 0.91 -15.68 -3.35
CA ASP A 18 0.17 -15.43 -4.58
C ASP A 18 0.17 -13.92 -4.83
N TRP A 19 1.03 -13.48 -5.75
CA TRP A 19 1.21 -12.07 -6.10
C TRP A 19 0.01 -11.54 -6.89
N THR A 20 -0.38 -10.30 -6.61
CA THR A 20 -1.51 -9.64 -7.28
C THR A 20 -1.03 -8.73 -8.41
N ASN A 21 -1.96 -8.30 -9.25
CA ASN A 21 -1.74 -7.27 -10.28
C ASN A 21 -2.32 -5.91 -9.84
N ASP A 22 -2.55 -5.73 -8.54
CA ASP A 22 -3.15 -4.52 -7.98
C ASP A 22 -2.17 -3.34 -7.99
N CYS A 23 -0.91 -3.56 -8.36
CA CYS A 23 0.03 -2.50 -8.62
C CYS A 23 0.85 -2.81 -9.87
N VAL A 24 0.99 -1.81 -10.75
CA VAL A 24 1.77 -1.91 -11.98
C VAL A 24 2.89 -0.89 -11.90
N PHE A 25 4.13 -1.39 -11.85
CA PHE A 25 5.30 -0.54 -11.90
C PHE A 25 5.43 0.13 -13.27
N PRO A 26 5.84 1.41 -13.30
CA PRO A 26 6.12 2.11 -14.55
C PRO A 26 7.21 1.38 -15.32
N SER A 27 7.07 1.35 -16.64
CA SER A 27 8.04 0.72 -17.53
C SER A 27 9.35 1.50 -17.57
N ASP A 28 10.48 0.83 -17.84
CA ASP A 28 11.80 1.48 -17.99
C ASP A 28 11.81 2.65 -19.01
N PHE A 29 10.90 2.59 -19.99
CA PHE A 29 10.69 3.63 -20.99
C PHE A 29 10.00 4.89 -20.42
N GLU A 30 9.10 4.73 -19.46
CA GLU A 30 8.44 5.85 -18.76
C GLU A 30 9.41 6.53 -17.79
N ILE A 31 10.33 5.76 -17.18
CA ILE A 31 11.36 6.26 -16.26
C ILE A 31 12.38 7.16 -17.00
N THR A 32 12.73 6.82 -18.25
CA THR A 32 13.81 7.47 -19.00
C THR A 32 13.42 8.78 -19.70
N LYS A 33 12.12 9.09 -19.82
CA LYS A 33 11.64 10.28 -20.55
C LYS A 33 11.71 11.61 -19.79
N GLY A 34 12.32 11.65 -18.60
CA GLY A 34 12.40 12.87 -17.80
C GLY A 34 11.05 13.39 -17.33
N ALA A 35 10.03 12.52 -17.33
CA ALA A 35 8.77 12.81 -16.66
C ALA A 35 9.03 12.99 -15.17
N ARG A 36 8.22 13.86 -14.55
CA ARG A 36 8.00 13.94 -13.09
C ARG A 36 7.97 12.51 -12.55
N GLU A 37 8.65 12.26 -11.43
CA GLU A 37 8.91 10.94 -10.82
C GLU A 37 7.85 9.88 -11.21
N PRO A 38 8.26 8.74 -11.79
CA PRO A 38 7.34 7.82 -12.41
C PRO A 38 6.41 7.20 -11.35
N ALA A 39 5.11 7.45 -11.48
CA ALA A 39 4.11 7.01 -10.52
C ALA A 39 3.85 5.49 -10.61
N LEU A 40 3.61 4.88 -9.46
CA LEU A 40 3.02 3.55 -9.38
C LEU A 40 1.51 3.67 -9.63
N LYS A 41 1.01 2.97 -10.65
CA LYS A 41 -0.44 2.81 -10.83
C LYS A 41 -0.92 1.68 -9.94
N ALA A 42 -1.89 1.94 -9.09
CA ALA A 42 -2.33 0.99 -8.09
C ALA A 42 -3.85 0.98 -7.89
N LEU A 43 -4.39 -0.17 -7.51
CA LEU A 43 -5.77 -0.34 -7.07
C LEU A 43 -5.82 -0.17 -5.55
N ALA A 44 -6.20 1.04 -5.12
CA ALA A 44 -6.32 1.40 -3.71
C ALA A 44 -7.69 0.99 -3.15
N ARG A 45 -7.69 0.42 -1.95
CA ARG A 45 -8.91 -0.04 -1.26
C ARG A 45 -8.99 0.55 0.12
N ASP A 46 -10.23 0.74 0.57
CA ASP A 46 -10.48 1.22 1.92
C ASP A 46 -10.20 0.12 2.94
N LEU A 47 -9.76 0.54 4.12
CA LEU A 47 -9.33 -0.36 5.18
C LEU A 47 -10.28 -0.27 6.38
N THR A 48 -10.67 -1.42 6.91
CA THR A 48 -11.39 -1.53 8.18
C THR A 48 -10.45 -2.12 9.23
N LEU A 49 -9.80 -1.24 9.99
CA LEU A 49 -8.81 -1.60 10.99
C LEU A 49 -9.34 -1.35 12.40
N THR A 50 -9.34 -2.39 13.24
CA THR A 50 -9.51 -2.18 14.68
C THR A 50 -8.25 -1.53 15.26
N ARG A 51 -8.35 -1.01 16.48
CA ARG A 51 -7.18 -0.50 17.21
C ARG A 51 -6.08 -1.58 17.38
N LEU A 52 -6.48 -2.84 17.54
CA LEU A 52 -5.54 -3.95 17.67
C LEU A 52 -4.87 -4.29 16.34
N ASP A 53 -5.62 -4.26 15.22
CA ASP A 53 -5.03 -4.42 13.89
C ASP A 53 -3.98 -3.34 13.64
N PHE A 54 -4.34 -2.08 13.91
CA PHE A 54 -3.43 -0.97 13.74
C PHE A 54 -2.15 -1.12 14.59
N LEU A 55 -2.27 -1.53 15.86
CA LEU A 55 -1.10 -1.68 16.73
C LEU A 55 -0.18 -2.85 16.32
N HIS A 56 -0.76 -3.97 15.90
CA HIS A 56 0.00 -5.22 15.72
C HIS A 56 0.40 -5.48 14.27
N ARG A 57 -0.32 -4.92 13.31
CA ARG A 57 -0.23 -5.30 11.89
C ARG A 57 0.16 -4.18 10.97
N VAL A 58 0.10 -2.93 11.42
CA VAL A 58 0.52 -1.75 10.66
C VAL A 58 1.91 -1.30 11.10
N LYS A 59 2.74 -0.96 10.12
CA LYS A 59 4.05 -0.33 10.32
C LYS A 59 4.16 0.88 9.41
N LEU A 60 4.12 2.07 10.00
CA LEU A 60 4.23 3.34 9.29
C LEU A 60 5.69 3.75 9.11
N ASP A 61 6.00 4.36 7.98
CA ASP A 61 7.33 4.92 7.68
C ASP A 61 7.67 6.11 8.59
N GLN A 62 6.65 6.84 9.06
CA GLN A 62 6.80 7.92 10.02
C GLN A 62 5.83 7.76 11.19
N GLN A 63 6.23 8.21 12.37
CA GLN A 63 5.40 8.21 13.59
C GLN A 63 4.52 9.46 13.71
N VAL A 64 4.18 10.11 12.58
CA VAL A 64 3.19 11.19 12.56
C VAL A 64 1.83 10.62 12.98
N GLU A 65 0.97 11.45 13.58
CA GLU A 65 -0.41 11.08 13.93
C GLU A 65 -1.26 10.86 12.66
N ILE A 66 -1.02 9.75 11.96
CA ILE A 66 -1.85 9.26 10.86
C ILE A 66 -2.93 8.37 11.48
N GLN A 67 -4.20 8.67 11.21
CA GLN A 67 -5.31 7.84 11.65
C GLN A 67 -5.53 6.69 10.67
N ALA A 68 -6.16 5.61 11.15
CA ALA A 68 -6.53 4.49 10.29
C ALA A 68 -7.45 4.91 9.13
N SER A 69 -8.28 5.94 9.33
CA SER A 69 -9.18 6.51 8.32
C SER A 69 -8.45 7.23 7.18
N ASP A 70 -7.21 7.63 7.40
CA ASP A 70 -6.42 8.38 6.40
C ASP A 70 -5.69 7.44 5.45
N LEU A 71 -5.71 6.13 5.74
CA LEU A 71 -4.96 5.11 5.02
C LEU A 71 -5.85 4.36 4.03
N ARG A 72 -5.31 4.15 2.84
CA ARG A 72 -5.80 3.15 1.88
C ARG A 72 -4.75 2.06 1.70
N GLY A 73 -5.21 0.88 1.29
CA GLY A 73 -4.36 -0.29 1.09
C GLY A 73 -4.26 -0.70 -0.38
N VAL A 74 -3.04 -1.00 -0.82
CA VAL A 74 -2.76 -1.67 -2.09
C VAL A 74 -2.25 -3.07 -1.76
N VAL A 75 -2.97 -4.11 -2.19
CA VAL A 75 -2.57 -5.49 -1.91
C VAL A 75 -1.44 -5.87 -2.85
N LEU A 76 -0.29 -6.27 -2.30
CA LEU A 76 0.86 -6.73 -3.08
C LEU A 76 0.78 -8.23 -3.37
N GLY A 77 0.20 -8.98 -2.44
CA GLY A 77 0.08 -10.42 -2.53
C GLY A 77 -0.64 -11.01 -1.33
N LYS A 78 -0.96 -12.29 -1.44
CA LYS A 78 -1.66 -13.05 -0.41
C LYS A 78 -0.85 -14.29 -0.05
N ASP A 79 -0.83 -14.66 1.22
CA ASP A 79 -0.26 -15.95 1.61
C ASP A 79 -0.96 -17.08 0.85
N LYS A 80 -0.16 -17.97 0.27
CA LYS A 80 -0.67 -19.24 -0.25
C LYS A 80 -1.33 -19.97 0.90
N HIS A 81 -2.57 -20.40 0.70
CA HIS A 81 -3.38 -20.96 1.75
C HIS A 81 -2.67 -22.17 2.40
N ARG A 82 -2.36 -22.05 3.69
CA ARG A 82 -1.91 -23.17 4.53
C ARG A 82 -3.09 -23.57 5.39
N GLU A 83 -3.40 -24.87 5.41
CA GLU A 83 -4.64 -25.48 5.96
C GLU A 83 -5.01 -25.10 7.41
N SER A 84 -4.18 -24.35 8.15
CA SER A 84 -4.35 -24.07 9.58
C SER A 84 -4.42 -22.58 9.96
N ARG A 85 -4.35 -21.64 9.02
CA ARG A 85 -4.42 -20.19 9.32
C ARG A 85 -5.21 -19.44 8.26
N GLU A 86 -5.95 -18.42 8.70
CA GLU A 86 -6.52 -17.43 7.79
C GLU A 86 -5.39 -16.80 6.97
N PRO A 87 -5.52 -16.72 5.64
CA PRO A 87 -4.49 -16.17 4.78
C PRO A 87 -4.30 -14.68 5.07
N MET A 88 -3.04 -14.27 5.18
CA MET A 88 -2.64 -12.88 5.40
C MET A 88 -2.42 -12.20 4.04
N ASN A 89 -2.80 -10.94 3.93
CA ASN A 89 -2.51 -10.08 2.78
C ASN A 89 -1.33 -9.19 3.12
N TYR A 90 -0.35 -9.12 2.21
CA TYR A 90 0.76 -8.19 2.27
C TYR A 90 0.32 -6.90 1.59
N VAL A 91 0.28 -5.80 2.34
CA VAL A 91 -0.36 -4.55 1.91
C VAL A 91 0.62 -3.39 1.98
N LEU A 92 0.71 -2.63 0.89
CA LEU A 92 1.32 -1.31 0.87
C LEU A 92 0.28 -0.28 1.36
N LEU A 93 0.65 0.50 2.36
CA LEU A 93 -0.20 1.57 2.88
C LEU A 93 0.13 2.88 2.18
N ILE A 94 -0.91 3.57 1.74
CA ILE A 94 -0.82 4.88 1.09
C ILE A 94 -1.75 5.87 1.79
N THR A 95 -1.40 7.15 1.71
CA THR A 95 -2.20 8.26 2.23
C THR A 95 -2.24 9.37 1.18
N LEU A 96 -3.22 10.27 1.30
CA LEU A 96 -3.22 11.50 0.51
C LEU A 96 -2.00 12.36 0.85
N SER A 97 -1.33 12.88 -0.18
CA SER A 97 -0.20 13.79 -0.06
C SER A 97 -0.61 15.19 0.46
N GLY A 98 -1.88 15.55 0.32
CA GLY A 98 -2.39 16.91 0.53
C GLY A 98 -2.15 17.85 -0.67
N GLU A 99 -1.33 17.44 -1.64
CA GLU A 99 -1.14 18.11 -2.92
C GLU A 99 -2.10 17.54 -3.97
N GLN A 100 -2.66 18.41 -4.83
CA GLN A 100 -3.39 18.00 -6.03
C GLN A 100 -2.49 18.19 -7.25
N SER A 101 -2.38 17.17 -8.09
CA SER A 101 -1.72 17.28 -9.40
C SER A 101 -2.79 17.18 -10.47
N GLU A 102 -2.92 18.23 -11.31
CA GLU A 102 -3.91 18.29 -12.40
C GLU A 102 -5.37 18.05 -11.95
N GLY A 103 -5.70 18.42 -10.71
CA GLY A 103 -7.03 18.24 -10.12
C GLY A 103 -7.36 16.82 -9.68
N LYS A 104 -6.38 15.91 -9.69
CA LYS A 104 -6.49 14.55 -9.14
C LYS A 104 -5.83 14.47 -7.77
N GLU A 105 -6.41 13.61 -6.93
CA GLU A 105 -5.80 13.21 -5.66
C GLU A 105 -4.48 12.49 -5.92
N VAL A 106 -3.44 12.91 -5.20
CA VAL A 106 -2.11 12.30 -5.28
C VAL A 106 -1.88 11.52 -4.01
N TYR A 107 -1.55 10.25 -4.17
CA TYR A 107 -1.24 9.36 -3.07
C TYR A 107 0.27 9.20 -2.92
N VAL A 108 0.69 8.98 -1.69
CA VAL A 108 2.08 8.75 -1.32
C VAL A 108 2.17 7.60 -0.34
N ARG A 109 3.31 6.93 -0.33
CA ARG A 109 3.54 5.81 0.57
C ARG A 109 3.54 6.26 2.04
N ALA A 110 2.80 5.53 2.88
CA ALA A 110 2.70 5.76 4.32
C ALA A 110 3.33 4.63 5.15
N GLY A 111 3.43 3.41 4.61
CA GLY A 111 3.97 2.26 5.32
C GLY A 111 3.56 0.92 4.71
N VAL A 112 3.55 -0.12 5.53
CA VAL A 112 3.19 -1.48 5.13
C VAL A 112 2.34 -2.15 6.21
N ALA A 113 1.56 -3.16 5.83
CA ALA A 113 0.76 -3.95 6.75
C ALA A 113 0.58 -5.40 6.34
N TRP A 114 0.26 -6.24 7.33
CA TRP A 114 -0.18 -7.63 7.15
C TRP A 114 -1.63 -7.76 7.60
N LEU A 115 -2.55 -7.81 6.67
CA LEU A 115 -3.99 -7.66 6.96
C LEU A 115 -4.76 -8.93 6.64
N LEU A 116 -5.79 -9.22 7.44
CA LEU A 116 -6.74 -10.28 7.09
C LEU A 116 -7.66 -9.79 5.99
N GLU A 117 -8.30 -10.72 5.28
CA GLU A 117 -9.17 -10.40 4.15
C GLU A 117 -10.31 -9.45 4.56
N HIS A 118 -10.91 -9.65 5.73
CA HIS A 118 -11.98 -8.77 6.23
C HIS A 118 -11.53 -7.35 6.60
N ASN A 119 -10.21 -7.09 6.67
CA ASN A 119 -9.71 -5.74 6.91
C ASN A 119 -9.68 -4.90 5.63
N ILE A 120 -9.90 -5.49 4.45
CA ILE A 120 -9.71 -4.85 3.15
C ILE A 120 -11.05 -4.89 2.41
N ALA A 121 -11.50 -3.75 1.88
CA ALA A 121 -12.67 -3.72 1.01
C ALA A 121 -12.46 -4.62 -0.22
N SER A 122 -13.54 -5.16 -0.79
CA SER A 122 -13.45 -5.99 -2.01
C SER A 122 -13.21 -5.16 -3.27
N ASP A 123 -13.76 -3.96 -3.28
CA ASP A 123 -13.68 -2.95 -4.34
C ASP A 123 -12.56 -1.95 -4.07
N GLY A 124 -12.15 -1.25 -5.12
CA GLY A 124 -11.07 -0.28 -5.07
C GLY A 124 -11.14 0.72 -6.22
N GLU A 125 -10.25 1.69 -6.14
CA GLU A 125 -10.10 2.77 -7.11
C GLU A 125 -8.69 2.77 -7.69
N GLU A 126 -8.57 3.00 -8.99
CA GLU A 126 -7.27 3.19 -9.63
C GLU A 126 -6.70 4.56 -9.26
N VAL A 127 -5.53 4.57 -8.63
CA VAL A 127 -4.82 5.76 -8.17
C VAL A 127 -3.38 5.77 -8.65
N GLU A 128 -2.78 6.96 -8.64
CA GLU A 128 -1.35 7.16 -8.85
C GLU A 128 -0.66 7.42 -7.51
N VAL A 129 0.36 6.62 -7.22
CA VAL A 129 1.17 6.71 -6.00
C VAL A 129 2.57 7.18 -6.37
N TYR A 130 3.02 8.25 -5.72
CA TYR A 130 4.34 8.86 -5.91
C TYR A 130 5.24 8.68 -4.70
#